data_AF-A0A0J0V5J3-F1
#
_entry.id   AF-A0A0J0V5J3-F1
#
_cell.length_a   1.000
_cell.length_b   1.000
_cell.length_c   1.000
_cell.angle_alpha   90.00
_cell.angle_beta   90.00
_cell.angle_gamma   90.00
#
_symmetry.space_group_name_H-M   'P 1'
#
loop_
_entity.id
_entity.type
_entity.pdbx_description
1 polymer ?
#
loop_
_entity_poly.entity_id
_entity_poly.type
_entity_poly.pdbx_seq_one_letter_code
_entity_poly.pdbx_strand_id
1 'polypeptide(L)' 'MNGKLEQLAKTAKQKTWVSFTHENDPYSLLHWSVAGPYHEAKNVWLLQNEMTFETKEFPTLEAAIAWLGEHMPHITEVL' A
#
# COMPACT_ATOMS: atom_id res chain seq x y z
N MET A 1 -3.34 -9.94 -14.76
CA MET A 1 -3.02 -8.97 -13.70
C MET A 1 -3.22 -7.58 -14.27
N ASN A 2 -3.86 -6.68 -13.51
CA ASN A 2 -4.16 -5.33 -13.93
C ASN A 2 -2.84 -4.53 -14.00
N GLY A 3 -2.47 -3.97 -15.16
CA GLY A 3 -1.14 -3.36 -15.36
C GLY A 3 -0.82 -2.20 -14.39
N LYS A 4 -1.86 -1.59 -13.81
CA LYS A 4 -1.74 -0.58 -12.75
C LYS A 4 -1.26 -1.15 -11.42
N LEU A 5 -1.72 -2.36 -11.06
CA LEU A 5 -1.30 -3.05 -9.85
C LEU A 5 0.19 -3.42 -9.91
N GLU A 6 0.67 -3.83 -11.08
CA GLU A 6 2.09 -4.09 -11.32
C GLU A 6 2.93 -2.81 -11.22
N GLN A 7 2.43 -1.70 -11.78
CA GLN A 7 3.07 -0.39 -11.64
C GLN A 7 3.16 0.03 -10.16
N LEU A 8 2.07 -0.12 -9.41
CA LEU A 8 2.00 0.17 -7.97
C LEU A 8 3.04 -0.64 -7.19
N ALA A 9 3.08 -1.97 -7.40
CA ALA A 9 4.04 -2.85 -6.75
C ALA A 9 5.49 -2.45 -7.05
N LYS A 10 5.78 -2.09 -8.31
CA LYS A 10 7.12 -1.65 -8.73
C LYS A 10 7.53 -0.33 -8.08
N THR A 11 6.64 0.67 -8.08
CA THR A 11 6.89 1.97 -7.45
C THR A 11 7.09 1.83 -5.94
N ALA A 12 6.19 1.09 -5.28
CA ALA A 12 6.27 0.81 -3.85
C ALA A 12 7.63 0.18 -3.48
N LYS A 13 8.09 -0.82 -4.24
CA LYS A 13 9.38 -1.48 -3.99
C LYS A 13 10.58 -0.56 -4.13
N GLN A 14 10.51 0.46 -4.99
CA GLN A 14 11.60 1.41 -5.24
C GLN A 14 11.61 2.56 -4.24
N LYS A 15 10.44 3.11 -3.92
CA LYS A 15 10.31 4.35 -3.13
C LYS A 15 9.88 4.11 -1.69
N THR A 16 9.52 2.89 -1.31
CA THR A 16 8.93 2.54 0.00
C THR A 16 7.59 3.23 0.30
N TRP A 17 7.02 3.94 -0.69
CA TRP A 17 5.68 4.51 -0.67
C TRP A 17 5.17 4.71 -2.10
N VAL A 18 3.86 4.71 -2.27
CA VAL A 18 3.19 5.02 -3.53
C VAL A 18 1.78 5.53 -3.23
N SER A 19 1.35 6.58 -3.93
CA SER A 19 -0.04 7.04 -3.87
C SER A 19 -0.78 6.58 -5.11
N PHE A 20 -2.08 6.30 -4.96
CA PHE A 20 -2.91 5.82 -6.05
C PHE A 20 -4.36 6.22 -5.82
N THR A 21 -5.18 6.11 -6.88
CA THR A 21 -6.62 6.34 -6.77
C THR A 21 -7.37 5.06 -7.06
N HIS A 22 -8.42 4.81 -6.27
CA HIS A 22 -9.40 3.76 -6.49
C HIS A 22 -10.78 4.41 -6.52
N GLU A 23 -11.45 4.36 -7.67
CA GLU A 23 -12.79 4.97 -7.84
C GLU A 23 -12.84 6.47 -7.48
N ASN A 24 -11.74 7.20 -7.73
CA ASN A 24 -11.48 8.60 -7.36
C ASN A 24 -11.16 8.86 -5.88
N ASP A 25 -11.19 7.83 -5.03
CA ASP A 25 -10.73 7.97 -3.66
C ASP A 25 -9.21 7.82 -3.59
N PRO A 26 -8.50 8.75 -2.91
CA PRO A 26 -7.06 8.71 -2.76
C PRO A 26 -6.63 7.72 -1.69
N TYR A 27 -5.64 6.89 -2.03
CA TYR A 27 -4.99 5.95 -1.14
C TYR A 27 -3.48 6.07 -1.21
N SER A 28 -2.82 5.70 -0.12
CA SER A 28 -1.37 5.47 -0.11
C SER A 28 -1.04 4.08 0.38
N LEU A 29 -0.05 3.46 -0.26
CA LEU A 29 0.59 2.25 0.22
C LEU A 29 2.03 2.60 0.60
N LEU A 30 2.37 2.47 1.88
CA LEU A 30 3.65 2.88 2.42
C LEU A 30 4.26 1.80 3.31
N HIS A 31 5.57 1.67 3.26
CA HIS A 31 6.34 0.77 4.11
C HIS A 31 6.73 1.52 5.38
N TRP A 32 6.19 1.08 6.51
CA TRP A 32 6.46 1.64 7.81
C TRP A 32 7.32 0.66 8.61
N SER A 33 8.46 1.15 9.11
CA SER A 33 9.27 0.43 10.10
C SER A 33 9.16 1.15 11.44
N VAL A 34 8.48 0.53 12.41
CA VAL A 34 8.45 1.05 13.80
C VAL A 34 9.58 0.36 14.56
N ALA A 35 10.54 1.14 15.06
CA ALA A 35 11.40 0.69 16.15
C ALA A 35 10.56 0.77 17.45
N GLY A 36 10.04 -0.37 17.90
CA GLY A 36 9.30 -0.42 19.16
C GLY A 36 10.20 -0.10 20.36
N PRO A 37 9.63 0.22 21.53
CA PRO A 37 10.39 0.45 22.77
C PRO A 37 11.24 -0.77 23.20
N TYR A 38 10.97 -1.95 22.61
CA TYR A 38 11.69 -3.21 22.82
C TYR A 38 12.73 -3.54 21.74
N HIS A 39 13.08 -2.60 20.84
CA HIS A 39 14.01 -2.81 19.72
C HIS A 39 13.61 -3.88 18.69
N GLU A 40 12.38 -4.42 18.75
CA GLU A 40 11.84 -5.23 17.66
C GLU A 40 11.35 -4.30 16.54
N ALA A 41 12.08 -4.28 15.43
CA ALA A 41 11.67 -3.57 14.23
C ALA A 41 10.47 -4.30 13.60
N LYS A 42 9.27 -3.72 13.72
CA LYS A 42 8.10 -4.21 12.99
C LYS A 42 8.10 -3.56 11.61
N ASN A 43 8.42 -4.34 10.58
CA ASN A 43 8.33 -3.92 9.19
C ASN A 43 6.93 -4.28 8.67
N VAL A 44 6.14 -3.27 8.34
CA VAL A 44 4.78 -3.45 7.82
C VAL A 44 4.54 -2.59 6.59
N TRP A 45 3.62 -3.03 5.76
CA TRP A 45 3.03 -2.23 4.70
C TRP A 45 1.68 -1.72 5.15
N LEU A 46 1.50 -0.41 5.11
CA LEU A 46 0.30 0.27 5.54
C LEU A 46 -0.43 0.78 4.29
N LEU A 47 -1.62 0.26 4.05
CA LEU A 47 -2.59 0.87 3.13
C LEU A 47 -3.39 1.88 3.93
N GLN A 48 -3.46 3.12 3.47
CA GLN A 48 -4.21 4.20 4.10
C GLN A 48 -5.19 4.81 3.11
N ASN A 49 -6.44 4.98 3.54
CA ASN A 49 -7.38 5.88 2.88
C ASN A 49 -7.06 7.32 3.32
N GLU A 50 -6.74 8.21 2.39
CA GLU A 50 -6.30 9.58 2.71
C GLU A 50 -7.46 10.50 3.13
N MET A 51 -8.70 10.12 2.85
CA MET A 51 -9.90 10.88 3.22
C MET A 51 -10.40 10.51 4.62
N THR A 52 -10.32 9.23 5.00
CA THR A 52 -10.83 8.74 6.29
C THR A 52 -9.74 8.46 7.32
N PHE A 53 -8.48 8.43 6.91
CA PHE A 53 -7.33 7.98 7.71
C PHE A 53 -7.46 6.54 8.22
N GLU A 54 -8.38 5.74 7.67
CA GLU A 54 -8.45 4.32 7.97
C GLU A 54 -7.25 3.60 7.37
N THR A 55 -6.65 2.73 8.17
CA THR A 55 -5.44 2.01 7.78
C THR A 55 -5.61 0.50 7.85
N LYS A 56 -4.88 -0.18 6.98
CA LYS A 56 -4.78 -1.63 6.96
C LYS A 56 -3.32 -2.05 6.86
N GLU A 57 -2.89 -2.86 7.82
CA GLU A 57 -1.52 -3.36 7.88
C GLU A 57 -1.39 -4.69 7.15
N PHE A 58 -0.26 -4.86 6.47
CA PHE A 58 0.16 -6.08 5.81
C PHE A 58 1.60 -6.42 6.22
N PRO A 59 1.92 -7.71 6.39
CA PRO A 59 3.27 -8.14 6.76
C PRO A 59 4.27 -8.01 5.60
N THR A 60 3.81 -8.03 4.35
CA THR A 60 4.65 -7.93 3.15
C THR A 60 3.98 -7.12 2.05
N LEU A 61 4.77 -6.62 1.10
CA LEU A 61 4.24 -5.92 -0.07
C LEU A 61 3.34 -6.86 -0.88
N GLU A 62 3.75 -8.12 -1.04
CA GLU A 62 3.01 -9.13 -1.79
C GLU A 62 1.63 -9.37 -1.20
N ALA A 63 1.51 -9.41 0.13
CA ALA A 63 0.22 -9.54 0.81
C ALA A 63 -0.69 -8.31 0.57
N ALA A 64 -0.11 -7.10 0.62
CA ALA A 64 -0.84 -5.87 0.29
C ALA A 64 -1.33 -5.88 -1.16
N ILE A 65 -0.46 -6.22 -2.11
CA ILE A 65 -0.77 -6.27 -3.55
C ILE A 65 -1.84 -7.32 -3.86
N ALA A 66 -1.75 -8.51 -3.27
CA ALA A 66 -2.77 -9.55 -3.44
C ALA A 66 -4.14 -9.07 -2.94
N TRP A 67 -4.18 -8.46 -1.76
CA TRP A 67 -5.42 -7.91 -1.19
C TRP A 67 -5.99 -6.79 -2.06
N LEU A 68 -5.16 -5.87 -2.55
CA LEU A 68 -5.58 -4.82 -3.47
C LEU A 68 -6.14 -5.39 -4.78
N GLY A 69 -5.54 -6.47 -5.30
CA GLY A 69 -6.03 -7.15 -6.50
C GLY A 69 -7.42 -7.77 -6.33
N GLU A 70 -7.75 -8.25 -5.13
CA GLU A 70 -9.03 -8.87 -4.81
C GLU A 70 -10.12 -7.86 -4.42
N HIS A 71 -9.74 -6.83 -3.66
CA HIS A 71 -10.68 -5.89 -3.03
C HIS A 71 -10.75 -4.51 -3.70
N MET A 72 -9.75 -4.15 -4.50
CA MET A 72 -9.65 -2.84 -5.15
C MET A 72 -9.33 -3.00 -6.65
N PRO A 73 -10.19 -3.68 -7.44
CA PRO A 73 -9.90 -4.01 -8.84
C PRO A 73 -9.81 -2.78 -9.76
N HIS A 74 -10.35 -1.63 -9.34
CA HIS A 74 -10.48 -0.41 -10.15
C HIS A 74 -9.48 0.69 -9.77
N ILE A 75 -8.19 0.32 -9.63
CA ILE A 75 -7.12 1.31 -9.48
C ILE A 75 -6.95 2.08 -10.79
N THR A 76 -7.16 3.39 -10.74
CA THR A 76 -7.18 4.27 -11.93
C THR A 76 -5.84 4.96 -12.17
N GLU A 77 -5.21 5.48 -11.11
CA GLU A 77 -3.94 6.21 -11.22
C GLU A 77 -2.94 5.74 -10.17
N VAL A 78 -1.65 5.84 -10.49
CA VAL A 78 -0.52 5.52 -9.61
C VAL A 78 0.49 6.67 -9.74
N LEU A 79 0.84 7.30 -8.62
CA LEU A 79 1.63 8.53 -8.50
C LEU A 79 3.00 8.26 -7.85
#